data_AF-A0A2G5F5F0-F1
#
_entry.id   AF-A0A2G5F5F0-F1
#
_cell.length_a   1.000
_cell.length_b   1.000
_cell.length_c   1.000
_cell.angle_alpha   90.00
_cell.angle_beta   90.00
_cell.angle_gamma   90.00
#
_symmetry.space_group_name_H-M   'P 1'
#
loop_
_entity.id
_entity.type
_entity.pdbx_description
1 polymer ?
#
loop_
_entity_poly.entity_id
_entity_poly.type
_entity_poly.pdbx_seq_one_letter_code
_entity_poly.pdbx_strand_id
1 'polypeptide(L)'
;MGRGKVELKRIENKINRQVTFAKRRNGLLKKAYELSVLCDAEVALIIFSTRGKLYEFCSTSRNLLEEELGSISTKELDQLEHQLDMSLKQIRYQDSIYARSAF
;
A
#
# COMPACT_ATOMS: atom_id res chain seq x y z
N MET A 1 6.25 1.25 15.61
CA MET A 1 7.42 2.06 16.05
C MET A 1 8.06 2.70 14.81
N GLY A 2 8.01 4.03 14.70
CA GLY A 2 8.48 4.76 13.52
C GLY A 2 10.00 4.89 13.51
N ARG A 3 10.65 4.52 12.40
CA ARG A 3 12.07 4.78 12.16
C ARG A 3 12.26 6.21 11.68
N GLY A 4 12.56 7.14 12.59
CA GLY A 4 13.04 8.49 12.29
C GLY A 4 12.14 9.36 11.39
N LYS A 5 12.51 10.62 11.23
CA LYS A 5 11.88 11.52 10.26
C LYS A 5 12.44 11.22 8.87
N VAL A 6 11.56 11.14 7.87
CA VAL A 6 11.94 10.97 6.45
C VAL A 6 11.74 12.30 5.73
N GLU A 7 12.67 12.68 4.87
CA GLU A 7 12.51 13.86 4.02
C GLU A 7 11.36 13.69 3.01
N LEU A 8 10.64 14.77 2.72
CA LEU A 8 9.59 14.80 1.70
C LEU A 8 10.20 14.97 0.31
N LYS A 9 10.77 13.88 -0.20
CA LYS A 9 11.27 13.76 -1.56
C LYS A 9 10.95 12.38 -2.12
N ARG A 10 11.13 12.21 -3.44
CA ARG A 10 10.96 10.90 -4.08
C ARG A 10 11.92 9.89 -3.44
N ILE A 11 11.38 8.74 -3.03
CA ILE A 11 12.19 7.63 -2.52
C ILE A 11 12.84 6.95 -3.72
N GLU A 12 14.16 7.00 -3.85
CA GLU A 12 14.86 6.45 -5.02
C GLU A 12 14.87 4.92 -5.05
N ASN A 13 15.12 4.29 -3.90
CA ASN A 13 15.11 2.83 -3.78
C ASN A 13 13.71 2.28 -4.13
N LYS A 14 13.64 1.48 -5.20
CA LYS A 14 12.38 0.96 -5.76
C LYS A 14 11.58 0.13 -4.75
N ILE A 15 12.25 -0.74 -3.97
CA ILE A 15 11.61 -1.60 -2.98
C ILE A 15 11.02 -0.76 -1.84
N ASN A 16 11.82 0.16 -1.28
CA ASN A 16 11.36 1.05 -0.22
C ASN A 16 10.21 1.94 -0.70
N ARG A 17 10.26 2.43 -1.94
CA ARG A 17 9.18 3.22 -2.53
C ARG A 17 7.91 2.40 -2.68
N GLN A 18 7.99 1.15 -3.12
CA GLN A 18 6.82 0.27 -3.24
C GLN A 18 6.18 -0.01 -1.88
N VAL A 19 6.97 -0.41 -0.88
CA VAL A 19 6.46 -0.70 0.47
C VAL A 19 5.89 0.58 1.11
N THR A 20 6.56 1.72 0.92
CA THR A 20 6.08 3.01 1.44
C THR A 20 4.80 3.44 0.74
N PHE A 21 4.70 3.27 -0.58
CA PHE A 21 3.50 3.55 -1.35
C PHE A 21 2.32 2.76 -0.81
N ALA A 22 2.45 1.43 -0.64
CA ALA A 22 1.37 0.60 -0.12
C ALA A 22 0.92 1.05 1.27
N LYS A 23 1.86 1.26 2.21
CA LYS A 23 1.55 1.70 3.57
C LYS A 23 0.91 3.09 3.62
N ARG A 24 1.46 4.07 2.90
CA ARG A 24 0.94 5.44 2.88
C ARG A 24 -0.39 5.55 2.14
N ARG A 25 -0.56 4.83 1.03
CA ARG A 25 -1.84 4.71 0.30
C ARG A 25 -2.93 4.18 1.25
N ASN A 26 -2.66 3.08 1.95
CA ASN A 26 -3.63 2.50 2.89
C ASN A 26 -3.93 3.45 4.06
N GLY A 27 -2.92 4.13 4.60
CA GLY A 27 -3.11 5.14 5.64
C GLY A 27 -3.94 6.34 5.16
N LEU A 28 -3.74 6.78 3.92
CA LEU A 28 -4.49 7.89 3.31
C LEU A 28 -5.95 7.51 3.06
N LEU A 29 -6.20 6.30 2.53
CA LEU A 29 -7.56 5.77 2.34
C LEU A 29 -8.34 5.73 3.66
N LYS A 30 -7.70 5.25 4.75
CA LYS A 30 -8.32 5.25 6.08
C LYS A 30 -8.66 6.67 6.57
N LYS A 31 -7.77 7.63 6.37
CA LYS A 31 -8.02 9.03 6.76
C LYS A 31 -9.12 9.69 5.92
N ALA A 32 -9.19 9.38 4.63
CA ALA A 32 -10.25 9.88 3.76
C ALA A 32 -11.63 9.35 4.22
N TYR A 33 -11.71 8.07 4.60
CA TYR A 33 -12.90 7.46 5.19
C TYR A 33 -13.28 8.06 6.55
N GLU A 34 -12.30 8.21 7.47
CA GLU A 34 -12.52 8.86 8.76
C GLU A 34 -13.11 10.26 8.57
N LEU A 35 -12.54 11.05 7.66
CA LEU A 35 -12.99 12.41 7.38
C LEU A 35 -14.43 12.44 6.82
N SER A 36 -14.75 11.57 5.86
CA SER A 36 -16.11 11.53 5.29
C SER A 36 -17.16 11.22 6.35
N VAL A 37 -16.86 10.29 7.27
CA VAL A 37 -17.80 9.88 8.32
C VAL A 37 -17.90 10.94 9.43
N LEU A 38 -16.77 11.43 9.94
CA LEU A 38 -16.75 12.34 11.09
C LEU A 38 -17.33 13.72 10.78
N CYS A 39 -17.26 14.15 9.53
CA CYS A 39 -17.65 15.50 9.13
C CYS A 39 -18.81 15.52 8.12
N ASP A 40 -19.44 14.38 7.84
CA ASP A 40 -20.48 14.23 6.81
C ASP A 40 -20.06 14.87 5.46
N ALA A 41 -18.81 14.62 5.09
CA ALA A 41 -18.18 15.24 3.94
C ALA A 41 -18.10 14.25 2.77
N GLU A 42 -18.43 14.71 1.57
CA GLU A 42 -18.16 13.96 0.35
C GLU A 42 -16.66 14.02 0.01
N VAL A 43 -16.02 12.86 -0.07
CA VAL A 43 -14.58 12.72 -0.27
C VAL A 43 -14.32 11.72 -1.40
N ALA A 44 -13.53 12.14 -2.38
CA ALA A 44 -13.00 11.29 -3.45
C ALA A 44 -11.47 11.34 -3.47
N LEU A 45 -10.84 10.20 -3.76
CA LEU A 45 -9.39 10.04 -3.86
C LEU A 45 -9.06 9.14 -5.04
N ILE A 46 -8.17 9.61 -5.91
CA ILE A 46 -7.68 8.89 -7.09
C ILE A 46 -6.15 8.87 -7.03
N ILE A 47 -5.56 7.68 -7.15
CA ILE A 47 -4.11 7.49 -7.10
C ILE A 47 -3.68 6.61 -8.27
N PHE A 48 -2.82 7.15 -9.13
CA PHE A 48 -2.11 6.38 -10.14
C PHE A 48 -0.72 6.00 -9.65
N SER A 49 -0.42 4.71 -9.65
CA SER A 49 0.97 4.26 -9.44
C SER A 49 1.82 4.53 -10.67
N THR A 50 3.14 4.53 -10.50
CA THR A 50 4.09 4.63 -11.62
C THR A 50 4.01 3.46 -12.61
N ARG A 51 3.24 2.40 -12.29
CA ARG A 51 2.95 1.27 -13.18
C ARG A 51 1.63 1.43 -13.93
N GLY A 52 0.97 2.58 -13.81
CA GLY A 52 -0.34 2.85 -14.43
C GLY A 52 -1.53 2.25 -13.67
N LYS A 53 -1.31 1.54 -12.56
CA LYS A 53 -2.42 1.00 -11.76
C LYS A 53 -3.15 2.10 -11.00
N LEU A 54 -4.48 2.12 -11.16
CA LEU A 54 -5.43 2.98 -10.46
C LEU A 54 -5.77 2.40 -9.08
N TYR A 55 -5.84 3.27 -8.08
CA TYR A 55 -6.40 3.02 -6.76
C TYR A 55 -7.34 4.17 -6.41
N GLU A 56 -8.54 3.87 -5.93
CA GLU A 56 -9.57 4.90 -5.73
C GLU A 56 -10.42 4.67 -4.47
N PHE A 57 -10.87 5.79 -3.90
CA PHE A 57 -11.85 5.86 -2.81
C PHE A 57 -12.90 6.92 -3.15
N CYS A 58 -14.16 6.64 -2.83
CA CYS A 58 -15.26 7.59 -2.95
C CYS A 58 -16.25 7.31 -1.81
N SER A 59 -16.58 8.32 -1.02
CA SER A 59 -17.52 8.20 0.10
C SER A 59 -18.97 8.06 -0.37
N THR A 60 -19.31 8.66 -1.51
CA THR A 60 -20.66 8.67 -2.07
C THR A 60 -20.79 7.50 -3.06
N SER A 61 -21.78 6.62 -2.83
CA SER A 61 -22.21 5.55 -3.75
C SER A 61 -21.16 4.50 -4.15
N ARG A 62 -20.65 3.75 -3.16
CA ARG A 62 -20.17 2.36 -3.36
C ARG A 62 -20.71 1.33 -2.36
N ASN A 63 -21.40 1.77 -1.30
CA ASN A 63 -21.98 0.86 -0.30
C ASN A 63 -23.04 -0.11 -0.90
N LEU A 64 -23.72 0.24 -1.99
CA LEU A 64 -24.70 -0.65 -2.66
C LEU A 64 -24.07 -1.64 -3.65
N LEU A 65 -22.82 -1.43 -4.09
CA LEU A 65 -22.15 -2.29 -5.10
C LEU A 65 -21.01 -3.13 -4.49
N GLU A 66 -20.39 -2.68 -3.40
CA GLU A 66 -19.31 -3.41 -2.73
C GLU A 66 -19.80 -4.54 -1.80
N GLU A 67 -21.03 -4.50 -1.30
CA GLU A 67 -21.60 -5.61 -0.51
C GLU A 67 -21.79 -6.88 -1.35
N GLU A 68 -22.02 -6.76 -2.67
CA GLU A 68 -22.16 -7.93 -3.57
C GLU A 68 -20.87 -8.31 -4.32
N LEU A 69 -19.89 -7.41 -4.51
CA LEU A 69 -18.72 -7.67 -5.38
C LEU A 69 -17.34 -7.34 -4.76
N GLY A 70 -17.27 -6.68 -3.59
CA GLY A 70 -16.05 -6.01 -3.10
C GLY A 70 -15.03 -6.88 -2.34
N SER A 71 -15.39 -8.09 -1.92
CA SER A 71 -14.50 -8.90 -1.06
C SER A 71 -13.48 -9.76 -1.82
N ILE A 72 -13.65 -9.97 -3.12
CA ILE A 72 -12.79 -10.86 -3.92
C ILE A 72 -11.53 -10.15 -4.42
N SER A 73 -11.66 -8.94 -4.97
CA SER A 73 -10.52 -8.25 -5.61
C SER A 73 -9.44 -7.76 -4.62
N THR A 74 -9.83 -7.43 -3.38
CA THR A 74 -8.90 -6.94 -2.35
C THR A 74 -8.10 -8.08 -1.71
N LYS A 75 -8.72 -9.24 -1.49
CA LYS A 75 -8.08 -10.43 -0.91
C LYS A 75 -6.98 -11.01 -1.81
N GLU A 76 -7.23 -11.09 -3.12
CA GLU A 76 -6.22 -11.53 -4.08
C GLU A 76 -5.05 -10.56 -4.14
N LEU A 77 -5.33 -9.25 -4.07
CA LEU A 77 -4.30 -8.22 -4.05
C LEU A 77 -3.43 -8.29 -2.80
N ASP A 78 -4.05 -8.49 -1.63
CA ASP A 78 -3.35 -8.66 -0.36
C ASP A 78 -2.53 -9.95 -0.35
N GLN A 79 -3.03 -11.03 -0.97
CA GLN A 79 -2.27 -12.27 -1.15
C GLN A 79 -1.03 -12.07 -2.02
N LEU A 80 -1.18 -11.39 -3.17
CA LEU A 80 -0.06 -11.07 -4.06
C LEU A 80 0.96 -10.15 -3.37
N GLU A 81 0.50 -9.17 -2.58
CA GLU A 81 1.38 -8.29 -1.81
C GLU A 81 2.14 -9.07 -0.73
N HIS A 82 1.47 -9.99 -0.04
CA HIS A 82 2.08 -10.88 0.95
C HIS A 82 3.12 -11.81 0.32
N GLN A 83 2.82 -12.40 -0.84
CA GLN A 83 3.79 -13.23 -1.58
C GLN A 83 5.04 -12.44 -1.94
N LEU A 84 4.88 -11.20 -2.41
CA LEU A 84 6.02 -10.35 -2.77
C LEU A 84 6.89 -10.01 -1.56
N ASP A 85 6.28 -9.74 -0.40
CA ASP A 85 7.02 -9.44 0.84
C ASP A 85 7.81 -10.67 1.33
N MET A 86 7.22 -11.86 1.22
CA MET A 86 7.89 -13.12 1.54
C MET A 86 9.09 -13.37 0.63
N SER A 87 8.95 -13.21 -0.68
CA SER A 87 10.07 -13.35 -1.62
C SER A 87 11.20 -12.35 -1.36
N LEU A 88 10.86 -11.09 -1.05
CA LEU A 88 11.87 -10.08 -0.72
C LEU A 88 12.60 -10.35 0.59
N LYS A 89 11.94 -10.96 1.59
CA LYS A 89 12.62 -11.44 2.81
C LYS A 89 13.60 -12.57 2.49
N GLN A 90 13.19 -13.50 1.62
CA GLN A 90 14.03 -14.62 1.20
C GLN A 90 15.31 -14.15 0.51
N ILE A 91 15.20 -13.20 -0.43
CA ILE A 91 16.34 -12.63 -1.16
C ILE A 91 17.31 -11.94 -0.19
N ARG A 92 16.80 -11.08 0.69
CA ARG A 92 17.63 -10.39 1.69
C ARG A 92 18.33 -11.35 2.65
N TYR A 93 17.68 -12.46 3.00
CA TYR A 93 18.28 -13.50 3.82
C TYR A 93 19.42 -14.21 3.09
N GLN A 94 19.20 -14.59 1.81
CA GLN A 94 20.24 -15.18 0.96
C GLN A 94 21.45 -14.25 0.79
N ASP A 95 21.23 -12.97 0.51
CA ASP A 95 22.28 -11.96 0.40
C ASP A 95 23.10 -11.85 1.70
N SER A 96 22.45 -11.97 2.86
CA SER A 96 23.12 -11.93 4.17
C SER A 96 23.98 -13.17 4.46
N ILE A 97 23.59 -14.34 3.95
CA ILE A 97 24.38 -15.57 4.06
C ILE A 97 25.58 -15.51 3.12
N TYR A 98 25.37 -15.13 1.85
CA TYR A 98 26.46 -14.97 0.89
C TYR A 98 27.51 -13.96 1.36
N ALA A 99 27.07 -12.85 1.99
CA ALA A 99 27.97 -11.87 2.57
C ALA A 99 28.75 -12.39 3.80
N ARG A 100 28.20 -13.36 4.55
CA ARG A 100 28.88 -14.00 5.69
C ARG A 100 29.84 -15.13 5.28
N SER A 101 29.58 -15.80 4.15
CA SER A 101 30.45 -16.87 3.63
C SER A 101 31.63 -16.36 2.79
N ALA A 102 31.66 -15.05 2.48
CA ALA A 102 32.71 -14.41 1.69
C ALA A 102 33.89 -13.87 2.54
N PHE A 103 33.94 -14.20 3.84
CA PHE A 103 35.02 -13.89 4.78
C PHE A 103 35.48 -15.15 5.51
#